data_AF-A0A6N9AUH7-F1
#
_entry.id   AF-A0A6N9AUH7-F1
#
_cell.length_a   1.000
_cell.length_b   1.000
_cell.length_c   1.000
_cell.angle_alpha   90.00
_cell.angle_beta   90.00
_cell.angle_gamma   90.00
#
_symmetry.space_group_name_H-M   'P 1'
#
loop_
_entity.id
_entity.type
_entity.pdbx_description
1 polymer ?
#
loop_
_entity_poly.entity_id
_entity_poly.type
_entity_poly.pdbx_seq_one_letter_code
_entity_poly.pdbx_strand_id
1 'polypeptide(L)'
;MRKHRYDVVIVGGAVTGSSVAYFLAANPDFNGSVALVEMDPTFSKSATALSSSSIRHQFSTAINVQISQFGTQFIREFAEAMRVNETKPDLFFSENGYLFLAETEEQEQILRANHEVQVSCGADVVLFD
;
A
#
# COMPACT_ATOMS: atom_id res chain seq x y z
N MET A 1 -20.76 20.04 15.52
CA MET A 1 -21.20 19.24 16.68
C MET A 1 -20.42 17.94 16.68
N ARG A 2 -19.78 17.56 17.79
CA ARG A 2 -19.07 16.29 17.92
C ARG A 2 -20.13 15.17 18.04
N LYS A 3 -20.16 14.22 17.10
CA LYS A 3 -21.05 13.05 17.22
C LYS A 3 -20.65 12.25 18.47
N HIS A 4 -21.64 11.81 19.25
CA HIS A 4 -21.44 10.97 20.45
C HIS A 4 -21.38 9.47 20.12
N ARG A 5 -21.66 9.07 18.87
CA ARG A 5 -21.61 7.69 18.39
C ARG A 5 -21.07 7.65 16.96
N TYR A 6 -20.28 6.63 16.66
CA TYR A 6 -19.80 6.28 15.33
C TYR A 6 -20.07 4.80 15.08
N ASP A 7 -20.24 4.42 13.81
CA ASP A 7 -20.45 3.03 13.41
C ASP A 7 -19.12 2.28 13.30
N VAL A 8 -18.06 2.99 12.89
CA VAL A 8 -16.68 2.48 12.84
C VAL A 8 -15.75 3.47 13.55
N VAL A 9 -14.92 2.96 14.46
CA VAL A 9 -13.84 3.73 15.10
C VAL A 9 -12.52 3.10 14.73
N ILE A 10 -11.63 3.88 14.14
CA ILE A 10 -10.28 3.48 13.71
C ILE A 10 -9.28 4.16 14.63
N VAL A 11 -8.41 3.37 15.27
CA VAL A 11 -7.37 3.86 16.17
C VAL A 11 -6.01 3.74 15.48
N GLY A 12 -5.31 4.86 15.34
CA GLY A 12 -4.13 5.02 14.51
C GLY A 12 -4.51 5.59 13.13
N GLY A 13 -4.05 6.81 12.84
CA GLY A 13 -4.39 7.59 11.64
C GLY A 13 -3.34 7.57 10.54
N ALA A 14 -2.20 6.89 10.74
CA ALA A 14 -1.16 6.76 9.73
C ALA A 14 -1.65 5.96 8.50
N VAL A 15 -0.75 5.54 7.60
CA VAL A 15 -1.12 5.02 6.26
C VAL A 15 -2.24 3.97 6.29
N THR A 16 -2.17 2.98 7.18
CA THR A 16 -3.17 1.91 7.26
C THR A 16 -4.54 2.43 7.70
N GLY A 17 -4.61 3.20 8.78
CA GLY A 17 -5.88 3.70 9.31
C GLY A 17 -6.54 4.73 8.38
N SER A 18 -5.74 5.61 7.79
CA SER A 18 -6.22 6.53 6.74
C SER A 18 -6.72 5.77 5.50
N SER A 19 -6.04 4.71 5.07
CA SER A 19 -6.49 3.89 3.95
C SER A 19 -7.83 3.22 4.24
N VAL A 20 -7.99 2.62 5.42
CA VAL A 20 -9.27 2.01 5.84
C VAL A 20 -10.39 3.06 5.86
N ALA A 21 -10.13 4.23 6.44
CA ALA A 21 -11.11 5.32 6.48
C ALA A 21 -11.51 5.77 5.06
N TYR A 22 -10.54 5.91 4.15
CA TYR A 22 -10.79 6.26 2.75
C TYR A 22 -11.64 5.21 2.04
N PHE A 23 -11.24 3.93 2.06
CA PHE A 23 -11.97 2.89 1.35
C PHE A 23 -13.37 2.64 1.91
N LEU A 24 -13.59 2.86 3.21
CA LEU A 24 -14.94 2.88 3.78
C LEU A 24 -15.75 4.06 3.25
N ALA A 25 -15.19 5.27 3.25
CA ALA A 25 -15.88 6.47 2.79
C ALA A 25 -16.16 6.48 1.28
N ALA A 26 -15.30 5.84 0.48
CA ALA A 26 -15.44 5.72 -0.97
C ALA A 26 -16.38 4.57 -1.39
N ASN A 27 -16.76 3.68 -0.46
CA ASN A 27 -17.63 2.54 -0.77
C ASN A 27 -19.11 3.00 -0.82
N PRO A 28 -19.79 2.90 -1.97
CA PRO A 28 -21.19 3.33 -2.11
C PRO A 28 -22.17 2.52 -1.23
N ASP A 29 -21.80 1.30 -0.84
CA ASP A 29 -22.62 0.45 0.02
C ASP A 29 -22.49 0.81 1.51
N PHE A 30 -21.52 1.67 1.87
CA PHE A 30 -21.30 2.10 3.25
C PHE A 30 -21.90 3.48 3.50
N ASN A 31 -22.95 3.54 4.34
CA ASN A 31 -23.63 4.77 4.75
C ASN A 31 -23.40 5.14 6.23
N GLY A 32 -22.48 4.42 6.89
CA GLY A 32 -22.14 4.62 8.29
C GLY A 32 -21.24 5.81 8.55
N SER A 33 -20.96 6.04 9.83
CA SER A 33 -20.08 7.10 10.30
C SER A 33 -18.75 6.53 10.79
N VAL A 34 -17.65 7.16 10.34
CA VAL A 34 -16.28 6.78 10.71
C VAL A 34 -15.67 7.84 11.63
N ALA A 35 -15.03 7.41 12.72
CA ALA A 35 -14.11 8.23 13.50
C ALA A 35 -12.69 7.68 13.37
N LEU A 36 -11.76 8.51 12.93
CA LEU A 36 -10.33 8.22 12.95
C LEU A 36 -9.70 8.93 14.16
N VAL A 37 -9.03 8.17 15.02
CA VAL A 37 -8.40 8.68 16.24
C VAL A 37 -6.90 8.44 16.13
N GLU A 38 -6.15 9.54 16.04
CA GLU A 38 -4.68 9.52 16.08
C GLU A 38 -4.21 10.25 17.34
N MET A 39 -3.20 9.68 18.00
CA MET A 39 -2.59 10.25 19.19
C MET A 39 -1.66 11.42 18.84
N ASP A 40 -0.88 11.28 17.77
CA ASP A 40 0.01 12.32 17.25
C ASP A 40 -0.35 12.69 15.80
N PRO A 41 -1.11 13.78 15.58
CA PRO A 41 -1.56 14.18 14.24
C PRO A 41 -0.42 14.66 13.34
N THR A 42 0.78 14.87 13.86
CA THR A 42 1.96 15.16 13.03
C THR A 42 2.52 13.91 12.36
N PHE A 43 2.11 12.72 12.82
CA PHE A 43 2.63 11.42 12.41
C PHE A 43 4.14 11.23 12.61
N SER A 44 4.80 12.15 13.34
CA SER A 44 6.27 12.23 13.45
C SER A 44 6.93 10.94 13.95
N LYS A 45 6.21 10.18 14.79
CA LYS A 45 6.66 8.90 15.37
C LYS A 45 6.01 7.68 14.73
N SER A 46 5.22 7.85 13.68
CA SER A 46 4.53 6.74 13.02
C SER A 46 5.50 5.92 12.18
N ALA A 47 5.23 4.62 12.04
CA ALA A 47 5.98 3.76 11.13
C ALA A 47 5.89 4.26 9.67
N THR A 48 4.80 4.93 9.29
CA THR A 48 4.64 5.56 7.97
C THR A 48 5.68 6.66 7.74
N ALA A 49 5.84 7.59 8.69
CA ALA A 49 6.78 8.70 8.57
C ALA A 49 8.25 8.25 8.66
N LEU A 50 8.52 7.17 9.41
CA LEU A 50 9.86 6.63 9.62
C LEU A 50 10.25 5.56 8.59
N SER A 51 9.36 5.22 7.65
CA SER A 51 9.60 4.20 6.63
C SER A 51 10.48 4.70 5.49
N SER A 52 11.32 3.81 4.96
CA SER A 52 12.04 4.04 3.68
C SER A 52 11.12 4.01 2.45
N SER A 53 9.80 3.87 2.64
CA SER A 53 8.75 4.05 1.61
C SER A 53 8.92 3.18 0.35
N SER A 54 9.13 1.91 0.62
CA SER A 54 9.62 0.89 -0.30
C SER A 54 8.46 0.09 -0.89
N ILE A 55 8.30 0.03 -2.22
CA ILE A 55 7.17 -0.67 -2.91
C ILE A 55 7.72 -1.71 -3.90
N ARG A 56 7.32 -2.97 -3.76
CA ARG A 56 7.81 -4.10 -4.58
C ARG A 56 6.74 -5.15 -4.81
N HIS A 57 6.76 -5.85 -5.94
CA HIS A 57 5.86 -7.00 -6.19
C HIS A 57 6.51 -8.35 -5.89
N GLN A 58 7.82 -8.37 -5.62
CA GLN A 58 8.63 -9.59 -5.44
C GLN A 58 8.35 -10.25 -4.08
N PHE A 59 7.22 -10.95 -3.98
CA PHE A 59 6.80 -11.76 -2.84
C PHE A 59 6.74 -13.26 -3.23
N SER A 60 6.65 -14.13 -2.22
CA SER A 60 6.61 -15.60 -2.38
C SER A 60 5.21 -16.19 -2.41
N THR A 61 4.17 -15.37 -2.21
CA THR A 61 2.77 -15.82 -2.19
C THR A 61 1.91 -14.95 -3.10
N ALA A 62 1.00 -15.60 -3.83
CA ALA A 62 0.14 -14.91 -4.80
C ALA A 62 -0.64 -13.74 -4.18
N ILE A 63 -1.19 -13.93 -2.98
CA ILE A 63 -1.97 -12.88 -2.30
C ILE A 63 -1.13 -11.63 -2.02
N ASN A 64 0.14 -11.77 -1.64
CA ASN A 64 0.99 -10.61 -1.37
C ASN A 64 1.42 -9.90 -2.66
N VAL A 65 1.64 -10.67 -3.74
CA VAL A 65 1.89 -10.10 -5.08
C VAL A 65 0.68 -9.25 -5.52
N GLN A 66 -0.52 -9.80 -5.41
CA GLN A 66 -1.77 -9.13 -5.81
C GLN A 66 -2.07 -7.89 -4.95
N ILE A 67 -1.91 -7.97 -3.63
CA ILE A 67 -2.05 -6.81 -2.73
C ILE A 67 -1.07 -5.70 -3.14
N SER A 68 0.16 -6.06 -3.51
CA SER A 68 1.14 -5.05 -3.90
C SER A 68 0.86 -4.46 -5.29
N GLN A 69 0.39 -5.26 -6.25
CA GLN A 69 -0.07 -4.78 -7.55
C GLN A 69 -1.22 -3.77 -7.40
N PHE A 70 -2.19 -4.08 -6.54
CA PHE A 70 -3.26 -3.14 -6.18
C PHE A 70 -2.69 -1.83 -5.61
N GLY A 71 -1.73 -1.93 -4.68
CA GLY A 71 -1.06 -0.75 -4.11
C GLY A 71 -0.37 0.12 -5.17
N THR A 72 0.38 -0.49 -6.10
CA THR A 72 1.04 0.24 -7.20
C THR A 72 0.03 0.87 -8.15
N GLN A 73 -1.04 0.16 -8.50
CA GLN A 73 -2.11 0.74 -9.32
C GLN A 73 -2.73 1.96 -8.64
N PHE A 74 -3.08 1.85 -7.36
CA PHE A 74 -3.64 2.96 -6.59
C PHE A 74 -2.69 4.16 -6.52
N ILE A 75 -1.39 3.92 -6.37
CA ILE A 75 -0.37 4.99 -6.38
C ILE A 75 -0.30 5.70 -7.73
N ARG A 76 -0.36 4.95 -8.84
CA ARG A 76 -0.39 5.54 -10.20
C ARG A 76 -1.64 6.41 -10.43
N GLU A 77 -2.76 6.04 -9.80
CA GLU A 77 -4.04 6.75 -9.87
C GLU A 77 -4.22 7.80 -8.76
N PHE A 78 -3.26 7.93 -7.84
CA PHE A 78 -3.43 8.64 -6.56
C PHE A 78 -3.86 10.09 -6.71
N ALA A 79 -3.25 10.81 -7.65
CA ALA A 79 -3.54 12.23 -7.88
C ALA A 79 -5.01 12.47 -8.24
N GLU A 80 -5.64 11.52 -8.94
CA GLU A 80 -7.06 11.59 -9.28
C GLU A 80 -7.94 11.05 -8.15
N ALA A 81 -7.57 9.88 -7.58
CA ALA A 81 -8.31 9.26 -6.49
C ALA A 81 -8.42 10.17 -5.25
N MET A 82 -7.39 10.95 -4.96
CA MET A 82 -7.31 11.86 -3.81
C MET A 82 -7.61 13.32 -4.15
N ARG A 83 -8.14 13.61 -5.34
CA ARG A 83 -8.48 14.99 -5.71
C ARG A 83 -9.54 15.55 -4.76
N VAL A 84 -9.28 16.73 -4.22
CA VAL A 84 -10.26 17.52 -3.46
C VAL A 84 -10.43 18.88 -4.13
N ASN A 85 -11.62 19.15 -4.66
CA ASN A 85 -11.89 20.30 -5.52
C ASN A 85 -10.89 20.31 -6.71
N GLU A 86 -10.12 21.39 -6.87
CA GLU A 86 -9.10 21.51 -7.93
C GLU A 86 -7.72 20.99 -7.49
N THR A 87 -7.56 20.60 -6.22
CA THR A 87 -6.26 20.16 -5.69
C THR A 87 -6.06 18.67 -5.94
N LYS A 88 -5.02 18.33 -6.71
CA LYS A 88 -4.53 16.96 -6.89
C LYS A 88 -3.23 16.78 -6.11
N PRO A 89 -3.20 15.96 -5.05
CA PRO A 89 -1.97 15.72 -4.29
C PRO A 89 -0.99 14.84 -5.08
N ASP A 90 0.30 15.06 -4.86
CA ASP A 90 1.38 14.25 -5.42
C ASP A 90 2.10 13.50 -4.28
N LEU A 91 2.35 12.21 -4.50
CA LEU A 91 3.13 11.36 -3.58
C LEU A 91 4.63 11.50 -3.77
N PHE A 92 5.09 12.17 -4.83
CA PHE A 92 6.49 12.22 -5.24
C PHE A 92 7.10 10.82 -5.41
N PHE A 93 6.29 9.88 -5.92
CA PHE A 93 6.70 8.50 -6.13
C PHE A 93 7.61 8.36 -7.36
N SER A 94 8.71 7.62 -7.19
CA SER A 94 9.64 7.28 -8.27
C SER A 94 9.77 5.77 -8.40
N GLU A 95 9.45 5.23 -9.58
CA GLU A 95 9.60 3.81 -9.89
C GLU A 95 11.07 3.46 -10.18
N ASN A 96 11.81 3.07 -9.13
CA ASN A 96 13.23 2.72 -9.23
C ASN A 96 13.49 1.20 -9.32
N GLY A 97 12.43 0.38 -9.29
CA GLY A 97 12.53 -1.08 -9.29
C GLY A 97 13.15 -1.67 -8.01
N TYR A 98 13.25 -3.00 -7.96
CA TYR A 98 13.89 -3.76 -6.88
C TYR A 98 14.78 -4.86 -7.47
N LEU A 99 15.96 -5.03 -6.88
CA LEU A 99 16.91 -6.08 -7.23
C LEU A 99 17.17 -6.98 -6.02
N PHE A 100 16.92 -8.27 -6.20
CA PHE A 100 17.39 -9.31 -5.28
C PHE A 100 18.58 -10.02 -5.90
N LEU A 101 19.59 -10.31 -5.07
CA LEU A 101 20.78 -11.05 -5.46
C LEU A 101 20.82 -12.37 -4.70
N ALA A 102 21.25 -13.43 -5.37
CA ALA A 102 21.58 -14.71 -4.77
C ALA A 102 23.09 -14.91 -4.84
N GLU A 103 23.67 -15.35 -3.72
CA GLU A 103 25.09 -15.70 -3.60
C GLU A 103 25.28 -17.23 -3.63
N THR A 104 24.25 -17.99 -3.24
CA THR A 104 24.28 -19.45 -3.18
C THR A 104 23.26 -20.08 -4.12
N GLU A 105 23.51 -21.33 -4.54
CA GLU A 105 22.55 -22.13 -5.32
C GLU A 105 21.20 -22.25 -4.61
N GLU A 106 21.18 -22.40 -3.29
CA GLU A 106 19.94 -22.46 -2.51
C GLU A 106 19.13 -21.16 -2.62
N GLN A 107 19.79 -19.99 -2.50
CA GLN A 107 19.14 -18.70 -2.67
C GLN A 107 18.62 -18.51 -4.10
N GLU A 108 19.38 -18.96 -5.10
CA GLU A 108 18.96 -18.94 -6.50
C GLU A 108 17.68 -19.78 -6.70
N GLN A 109 17.62 -20.99 -6.16
CA GLN A 109 16.41 -21.83 -6.25
C GLN A 109 15.20 -21.17 -5.59
N ILE A 110 15.39 -20.49 -4.45
CA ILE A 110 14.32 -19.71 -3.81
C ILE A 110 13.86 -18.56 -4.71
N LEU A 111 14.77 -17.83 -5.35
CA LEU A 111 14.41 -16.75 -6.28
C LEU A 111 13.67 -17.28 -7.51
N ARG A 112 14.08 -18.44 -8.05
CA ARG A 112 13.38 -19.11 -9.16
C ARG A 112 11.94 -19.50 -8.77
N ALA A 113 11.76 -20.15 -7.63
CA ALA A 113 10.43 -20.53 -7.14
C ALA A 113 9.53 -19.30 -6.87
N ASN A 114 10.09 -18.24 -6.27
CA ASN A 114 9.35 -17.00 -6.06
C ASN A 114 8.98 -16.30 -7.37
N HIS A 115 9.89 -16.30 -8.35
CA HIS A 115 9.67 -15.72 -9.67
C HIS A 115 8.51 -16.43 -10.40
N GLU A 116 8.40 -17.76 -10.32
CA GLU A 116 7.27 -18.50 -10.88
C GLU A 116 5.92 -18.03 -10.30
N VAL A 117 5.85 -17.84 -8.98
CA VAL A 117 4.65 -17.31 -8.32
C VAL A 117 4.33 -15.90 -8.81
N GLN A 118 5.34 -15.03 -8.91
CA GLN A 118 5.18 -13.64 -9.36
C GLN A 118 4.66 -13.56 -10.80
N VAL A 119 5.27 -14.31 -11.72
CA VAL A 119 4.85 -14.37 -13.13
C VAL A 119 3.45 -14.96 -13.26
N SER A 120 3.09 -15.96 -12.45
CA SER A 120 1.73 -16.53 -12.46
C SER A 120 0.64 -15.51 -12.08
N CYS A 121 1.01 -14.45 -11.35
CA CYS A 121 0.15 -13.34 -10.99
C CYS A 121 0.23 -12.16 -11.99
N GLY A 122 1.00 -12.29 -13.07
CA GLY A 122 1.23 -11.22 -14.05
C GLY A 122 2.09 -10.07 -13.54
N ALA A 123 2.93 -10.29 -12.52
CA ALA A 123 3.89 -9.28 -12.09
C ALA A 123 4.97 -9.06 -13.17
N ASP A 124 5.32 -7.80 -13.42
CA ASP A 124 6.41 -7.43 -14.32
C ASP A 124 7.75 -7.59 -13.60
N VAL A 125 8.29 -8.80 -13.66
CA VAL A 125 9.55 -9.20 -13.02
C VAL A 125 10.42 -9.95 -14.02
N VAL A 126 11.73 -9.77 -13.89
CA VAL A 126 12.73 -10.44 -14.72
C VAL A 126 13.69 -11.18 -13.79
N LEU A 127 14.03 -12.41 -14.16
CA LEU A 127 15.10 -13.18 -13.56
C LEU A 127 16.33 -13.14 -14.50
N PHE A 128 17.48 -12.75 -13.97
CA PHE A 128 18.75 -12.75 -14.68
C PHE A 128 19.59 -13.95 -14.23
N ASP A 129 20.35 -14.53 -15.17
CA ASP A 129 21.30 -15.64 -14.93
C ASP A 129 22.73 -15.12 -14.70
#